data_AF-A0A358KK32-F1
#
_entry.id   AF-A0A358KK32-F1
#
_cell.length_a   1.000
_cell.length_b   1.000
_cell.length_c   1.000
_cell.angle_alpha   90.00
_cell.angle_beta   90.00
_cell.angle_gamma   90.00
#
_symmetry.space_group_name_H-M   'P 1'
#
loop_
_entity.id
_entity.type
_entity.pdbx_description
1 polymer ?
#
loop_
_entity_poly.entity_id
_entity_poly.type
_entity_poly.pdbx_seq_one_letter_code
_entity_poly.pdbx_strand_id
1 'polypeptide(L)'
;RKEPIKHMHHFLVLCLDLKSGEYLWQKEVLASRPLTPIHIKNSYAAETPVTDGERVYAYFGSHGLYCLDKTGKVLWKKMFKPYEMRNGWGTGASPILDGDQLIIVNDNMEDSWMASYDKRTGRQLWKTKRDEPSNWSTPYVWEHDGIRELILTGRNRTRAY
;
A
#
# COMPACT_ATOMS: atom_id res chain seq x y z
N ARG A 1 11.66 0.72 -16.04
CA ARG A 1 12.57 1.80 -16.48
C ARG A 1 13.84 1.66 -15.65
N LYS A 2 15.02 2.01 -16.18
CA LYS A 2 16.28 1.87 -15.41
C LYS A 2 16.44 2.98 -14.35
N GLU A 3 15.96 4.19 -14.65
CA GLU A 3 15.99 5.32 -13.72
C GLU A 3 14.58 5.71 -13.25
N PRO A 4 14.46 6.36 -12.06
CA PRO A 4 13.22 6.99 -11.62
C PRO A 4 12.74 8.07 -12.59
N ILE A 5 11.46 8.42 -12.50
CA ILE A 5 10.88 9.50 -13.30
C ILE A 5 11.43 10.84 -12.78
N LYS A 6 11.99 11.66 -13.68
CA LYS A 6 12.62 12.95 -13.32
C LYS A 6 11.62 14.11 -13.21
N HIS A 7 10.44 13.97 -13.77
CA HIS A 7 9.38 14.98 -13.71
C HIS A 7 8.60 14.91 -12.39
N MET A 8 7.95 16.01 -12.03
CA MET A 8 7.02 16.03 -10.92
C MET A 8 5.91 15.00 -11.17
N HIS A 9 5.68 14.13 -10.19
CA HIS A 9 4.60 13.16 -10.22
C HIS A 9 3.54 13.54 -9.20
N HIS A 10 2.28 13.56 -9.65
CA HIS A 10 1.12 13.93 -8.84
C HIS A 10 0.39 12.65 -8.44
N PHE A 11 0.28 12.41 -7.14
CA PHE A 11 -0.36 11.25 -6.56
C PHE A 11 -1.77 11.64 -6.17
N LEU A 12 -2.75 11.04 -6.85
CA LEU A 12 -4.15 11.38 -6.72
C LEU A 12 -4.94 10.23 -6.12
N VAL A 13 -5.88 10.56 -5.25
CA VAL A 13 -7.00 9.68 -4.88
C VAL A 13 -8.26 10.27 -5.51
N LEU A 14 -8.98 9.45 -6.25
CA LEU A 14 -10.18 9.85 -6.98
C LEU A 14 -11.38 9.16 -6.35
N CYS A 15 -12.47 9.89 -6.19
CA CYS A 15 -13.77 9.33 -5.84
C CYS A 15 -14.75 9.69 -6.94
N LEU A 16 -15.36 8.67 -7.53
CA LEU A 16 -16.27 8.80 -8.65
C LEU A 16 -17.65 8.28 -8.26
N ASP A 17 -18.69 8.90 -8.79
CA ASP A 17 -20.02 8.33 -8.76
C ASP A 17 -20.05 7.05 -9.58
N LEU A 18 -20.60 5.97 -9.02
CA LEU A 18 -20.59 4.66 -9.66
C LEU A 18 -21.43 4.62 -10.94
N LYS A 19 -22.50 5.43 -11.03
CA LYS A 19 -23.43 5.41 -12.15
C LYS A 19 -22.96 6.33 -13.28
N SER A 20 -22.57 7.56 -12.95
CA SER A 20 -22.18 8.56 -13.95
C SER A 20 -20.70 8.53 -14.30
N GLY A 21 -19.85 8.02 -13.40
CA GLY A 21 -18.40 8.12 -13.53
C GLY A 21 -17.86 9.53 -13.29
N GLU A 22 -18.70 10.47 -12.83
CA GLU A 22 -18.27 11.83 -12.52
C GLU A 22 -17.47 11.87 -11.22
N TYR A 23 -16.52 12.80 -11.12
CA TYR A 23 -15.79 13.01 -9.89
C TYR A 23 -16.71 13.58 -8.81
N LEU A 24 -16.90 12.82 -7.72
CA LEU A 24 -17.44 13.36 -6.47
C LEU A 24 -16.38 14.23 -5.78
N TRP A 25 -15.13 13.80 -5.84
CA TRP A 25 -13.96 14.59 -5.47
C TRP A 25 -12.67 14.01 -6.04
N GLN A 26 -11.65 14.85 -6.12
CA GLN A 26 -10.27 14.47 -6.42
C GLN A 26 -9.34 15.07 -5.37
N LYS A 27 -8.44 14.26 -4.82
CA LYS A 27 -7.46 14.71 -3.85
C LYS A 27 -6.04 14.41 -4.30
N GLU A 28 -5.24 15.46 -4.47
CA GLU A 28 -3.79 15.33 -4.50
C GLU A 28 -3.25 15.12 -3.09
N VAL A 29 -2.63 13.96 -2.86
CA VAL A 29 -2.06 13.56 -1.57
C VAL A 29 -0.55 13.80 -1.50
N LEU A 30 0.10 13.89 -2.66
CA LEU A 30 1.51 14.21 -2.81
C LEU A 30 1.80 14.73 -4.22
N ALA A 31 2.68 15.73 -4.31
CA ALA A 31 3.42 16.04 -5.54
C ALA A 31 4.90 15.85 -5.23
N SER A 32 5.57 14.91 -5.89
CA SER A 32 6.99 14.65 -5.68
C SER A 32 7.66 14.03 -6.90
N ARG A 33 8.99 14.14 -6.98
CA ARG A 33 9.78 13.34 -7.94
C ARG A 33 10.03 11.97 -7.31
N PRO A 34 9.61 10.87 -7.95
CA PRO A 34 9.82 9.53 -7.41
C PRO A 34 11.29 9.20 -7.21
N LEU A 35 11.61 8.50 -6.12
CA LEU A 35 12.98 8.14 -5.75
C LEU A 35 13.42 6.78 -6.31
N THR A 36 12.46 5.91 -6.65
CA THR A 36 12.72 4.55 -7.14
C THR A 36 12.19 4.37 -8.56
N PRO A 37 12.83 3.54 -9.41
CA PRO A 37 12.28 3.20 -10.71
C PRO A 37 11.05 2.28 -10.60
N ILE A 38 10.27 2.23 -11.68
CA ILE A 38 9.16 1.28 -11.87
C ILE A 38 9.22 0.63 -13.25
N HIS A 39 8.62 -0.56 -13.40
CA HIS A 39 8.47 -1.19 -14.71
C HIS A 39 7.58 -0.33 -15.63
N ILE A 40 7.75 -0.43 -16.96
CA ILE A 40 6.94 0.39 -17.90
C ILE A 40 5.44 0.05 -17.85
N LYS A 41 5.10 -1.18 -17.43
CA LYS A 41 3.72 -1.65 -17.22
C LYS A 41 3.21 -1.42 -15.79
N ASN A 42 3.96 -0.68 -14.98
CA ASN A 42 3.57 -0.35 -13.62
C ASN A 42 3.29 1.16 -13.50
N SER A 43 2.59 1.57 -12.46
CA SER A 43 2.44 2.96 -12.03
C SER A 43 2.96 3.10 -10.59
N TYR A 44 3.12 4.32 -10.09
CA TYR A 44 3.39 4.53 -8.66
C TYR A 44 2.11 4.42 -7.79
N ALA A 45 1.01 3.96 -8.38
CA ALA A 45 -0.31 3.81 -7.77
C ALA A 45 -0.91 2.44 -8.19
N ALA A 46 -0.10 1.38 -8.05
CA ALA A 46 -0.47 0.04 -8.50
C ALA A 46 -1.28 -0.73 -7.45
N GLU A 47 -1.13 -0.33 -6.19
CA GLU A 47 -1.87 -0.82 -5.06
C GLU A 47 -3.33 -0.33 -5.13
N THR A 48 -4.25 -1.20 -4.76
CA THR A 48 -5.68 -0.87 -4.67
C THR A 48 -5.98 -0.29 -3.30
N PRO A 49 -6.69 0.86 -3.18
CA PRO A 49 -7.11 1.36 -1.88
C PRO A 49 -8.11 0.41 -1.21
N VAL A 50 -8.24 0.52 0.11
CA VAL A 50 -9.22 -0.23 0.92
C VAL A 50 -10.04 0.75 1.77
N THR A 51 -11.26 0.38 2.15
CA THR A 51 -12.14 1.22 2.96
C THR A 51 -12.84 0.40 4.04
N ASP A 52 -13.08 1.01 5.20
CA ASP A 52 -13.98 0.49 6.24
C ASP A 52 -15.41 1.05 6.12
N GLY A 53 -15.71 1.77 5.04
CA GLY A 53 -16.98 2.47 4.84
C GLY A 53 -17.06 3.85 5.47
N GLU A 54 -16.09 4.26 6.29
CA GLU A 54 -15.95 5.62 6.85
C GLU A 54 -14.72 6.36 6.31
N ARG A 55 -13.64 5.62 6.09
CA ARG A 55 -12.32 6.10 5.69
C ARG A 55 -11.83 5.35 4.46
N VAL A 56 -11.04 6.03 3.65
CA VAL A 56 -10.35 5.44 2.49
C VAL A 56 -8.85 5.41 2.78
N TYR A 57 -8.24 4.25 2.60
CA TYR A 57 -6.82 4.00 2.81
C TYR A 57 -6.13 3.77 1.48
N ALA A 58 -5.30 4.71 1.05
CA ALA A 58 -4.57 4.66 -0.21
C ALA A 58 -3.06 4.51 0.05
N TYR A 59 -2.44 3.49 -0.54
CA TYR A 59 -1.02 3.19 -0.40
C TYR A 59 -0.32 3.39 -1.75
N PHE A 60 0.84 4.05 -1.75
CA PHE A 60 1.62 4.37 -2.94
C PHE A 60 3.09 3.94 -2.78
N GLY A 61 3.32 2.77 -2.16
CA GLY A 61 4.66 2.30 -1.82
C GLY A 61 5.40 3.27 -0.89
N SER A 62 6.65 3.61 -1.22
CA SER A 62 7.43 4.60 -0.46
C SER A 62 6.86 6.01 -0.49
N HIS A 63 5.94 6.32 -1.41
CA HIS A 63 5.31 7.63 -1.55
C HIS A 63 4.17 7.85 -0.54
N GLY A 64 3.85 6.82 0.25
CA GLY A 64 3.12 6.97 1.49
C GLY A 64 1.82 6.18 1.56
N LEU A 65 1.32 6.06 2.78
CA LEU A 65 0.01 5.55 3.13
C LEU A 65 -0.82 6.70 3.67
N TYR A 66 -2.01 6.88 3.10
CA TYR A 66 -2.89 7.99 3.38
C TYR A 66 -4.25 7.47 3.85
N CYS A 67 -4.75 8.05 4.94
CA CYS A 67 -6.13 7.88 5.35
C CYS A 67 -6.92 9.14 5.02
N LEU A 68 -8.02 9.00 4.32
CA LEU A 68 -8.93 10.06 3.94
C LEU A 68 -10.32 9.79 4.52
N ASP A 69 -11.07 10.84 4.83
CA ASP A 69 -12.51 10.70 5.08
C ASP A 69 -13.32 10.66 3.77
N LYS A 70 -14.65 10.53 3.88
CA LYS A 70 -15.58 10.48 2.73
C LYS A 70 -15.56 11.71 1.84
N THR A 71 -15.03 12.84 2.32
CA THR A 71 -14.91 14.11 1.58
C THR A 71 -13.55 14.25 0.87
N GLY A 72 -12.66 13.27 1.03
CA GLY A 72 -11.29 13.33 0.51
C GLY A 72 -10.34 14.15 1.38
N LYS A 73 -10.73 14.53 2.60
CA LYS A 73 -9.82 15.20 3.55
C LYS A 73 -8.86 14.16 4.13
N VAL A 74 -7.56 14.44 4.05
CA VAL A 74 -6.53 13.60 4.67
C VAL A 74 -6.61 13.73 6.19
N LEU A 75 -6.85 12.62 6.87
CA LEU A 75 -6.90 12.52 8.33
C LEU A 75 -5.52 12.26 8.91
N TRP A 76 -4.75 11.37 8.29
CA TRP A 76 -3.36 11.10 8.64
C TRP A 76 -2.59 10.56 7.42
N LYS A 77 -1.26 10.63 7.49
CA LYS A 77 -0.36 10.05 6.48
C LYS A 77 0.88 9.43 7.11
N LYS A 78 1.46 8.44 6.44
CA LYS A 78 2.72 7.80 6.83
C LYS A 78 3.63 7.59 5.62
N MET A 79 4.87 8.03 5.71
CA MET A 79 5.90 7.79 4.68
C MET A 79 6.71 6.54 5.03
N PHE A 80 7.27 5.90 4.00
CA PHE A 80 8.14 4.73 4.16
C PHE A 80 9.48 4.99 3.47
N LYS A 81 10.52 4.31 3.94
CA LYS A 81 11.82 4.30 3.25
C LYS A 81 11.61 3.75 1.82
N PRO A 82 12.20 4.37 0.78
CA PRO A 82 12.30 3.73 -0.52
C PRO A 82 13.23 2.51 -0.44
N TYR A 83 12.84 1.43 -1.09
CA TYR A 83 13.64 0.21 -1.18
C TYR A 83 13.83 -0.18 -2.63
N GLU A 84 14.95 -0.84 -2.91
CA GLU A 84 15.15 -1.47 -4.20
C GLU A 84 14.15 -2.61 -4.41
N MET A 85 13.52 -2.59 -5.58
CA MET A 85 12.63 -3.65 -6.04
C MET A 85 13.33 -4.46 -7.13
N ARG A 86 13.04 -5.77 -7.21
CA ARG A 86 13.59 -6.65 -8.24
C ARG A 86 13.45 -6.01 -9.62
N ASN A 87 14.58 -5.83 -10.32
CA ASN A 87 14.65 -5.21 -11.65
C ASN A 87 14.00 -3.82 -11.75
N GLY A 88 13.88 -3.09 -10.64
CA GLY A 88 13.19 -1.80 -10.58
C GLY A 88 11.72 -1.89 -10.99
N TRP A 89 11.03 -2.98 -10.64
CA TRP A 89 9.65 -3.19 -11.07
C TRP A 89 8.63 -2.30 -10.34
N GLY A 90 8.97 -1.78 -9.16
CA GLY A 90 8.04 -1.05 -8.30
C GLY A 90 7.27 -1.98 -7.36
N THR A 91 6.46 -1.39 -6.48
CA THR A 91 5.58 -2.07 -5.53
C THR A 91 4.23 -2.42 -6.17
N GLY A 92 3.31 -2.99 -5.38
CA GLY A 92 2.00 -3.46 -5.87
C GLY A 92 1.23 -4.38 -4.93
N ALA A 93 1.74 -4.69 -3.74
CA ALA A 93 0.95 -5.35 -2.71
C ALA A 93 -0.01 -4.35 -2.06
N SER A 94 -1.32 -4.63 -2.09
CA SER A 94 -2.34 -3.71 -1.58
C SER A 94 -2.47 -3.75 -0.05
N PRO A 95 -2.91 -2.65 0.58
CA PRO A 95 -3.33 -2.67 1.98
C PRO A 95 -4.54 -3.59 2.20
N ILE A 96 -4.64 -4.18 3.39
CA ILE A 96 -5.86 -4.83 3.87
C ILE A 96 -6.30 -4.28 5.23
N LEU A 97 -7.58 -4.43 5.53
CA LEU A 97 -8.14 -4.13 6.84
C LEU A 97 -8.45 -5.42 7.59
N ASP A 98 -8.16 -5.40 8.89
CA ASP A 98 -8.50 -6.46 9.83
C ASP A 98 -8.91 -5.86 11.17
N GLY A 99 -10.22 -5.65 11.37
CA GLY A 99 -10.74 -4.94 12.55
C GLY A 99 -10.28 -3.47 12.59
N ASP A 100 -9.47 -3.14 13.60
CA ASP A 100 -8.83 -1.82 13.76
C ASP A 100 -7.42 -1.75 13.13
N GLN A 101 -6.96 -2.84 12.51
CA GLN A 101 -5.66 -2.94 11.88
C GLN A 101 -5.73 -2.64 10.39
N LEU A 102 -4.75 -1.88 9.92
CA LEU A 102 -4.44 -1.65 8.53
C LEU A 102 -3.07 -2.23 8.24
N ILE A 103 -3.03 -3.29 7.44
CA ILE A 103 -1.82 -4.11 7.26
C ILE A 103 -1.21 -3.82 5.90
N ILE A 104 0.10 -3.63 5.90
CA ILE A 104 0.93 -3.37 4.72
C ILE A 104 2.01 -4.42 4.62
N VAL A 105 2.23 -4.91 3.40
CA VAL A 105 3.34 -5.79 3.04
C VAL A 105 4.28 -5.04 2.12
N ASN A 106 5.56 -5.06 2.44
CA ASN A 106 6.61 -4.52 1.61
C ASN A 106 7.72 -5.56 1.48
N ASP A 107 7.53 -6.47 0.52
CA ASP A 107 8.59 -7.38 0.10
C ASP A 107 9.47 -6.65 -0.91
N ASN A 108 10.74 -6.46 -0.58
CA ASN A 108 11.72 -5.72 -1.36
C ASN A 108 13.05 -6.50 -1.44
N MET A 109 14.10 -5.90 -2.00
CA MET A 109 15.39 -6.56 -2.19
C MET A 109 16.38 -6.34 -1.03
N GLU A 110 16.02 -5.54 -0.03
CA GLU A 110 16.91 -5.16 1.08
C GLU A 110 16.40 -5.72 2.42
N ASP A 111 15.29 -5.17 2.93
CA ASP A 111 14.74 -5.45 4.25
C ASP A 111 13.22 -5.59 4.11
N SER A 112 12.76 -6.78 3.72
CA SER A 112 11.34 -7.07 3.56
C SER A 112 10.62 -7.13 4.89
N TRP A 113 9.38 -6.63 4.92
CA TRP A 113 8.59 -6.58 6.15
C TRP A 113 7.09 -6.60 5.89
N MET A 114 6.36 -6.97 6.93
CA MET A 114 4.93 -6.73 7.07
C MET A 114 4.71 -5.92 8.34
N ALA A 115 3.78 -4.98 8.31
CA ALA A 115 3.47 -4.14 9.46
C ALA A 115 1.97 -3.86 9.55
N SER A 116 1.49 -3.70 10.77
CA SER A 116 0.14 -3.24 11.05
C SER A 116 0.15 -1.84 11.63
N TYR A 117 -0.86 -1.08 11.24
CA TYR A 117 -1.11 0.28 11.68
C TYR A 117 -2.51 0.36 12.26
N ASP A 118 -2.67 1.13 13.33
CA ASP A 118 -3.97 1.52 13.82
C ASP A 118 -4.67 2.33 12.72
N LYS A 119 -5.80 1.85 12.23
CA LYS A 119 -6.47 2.44 11.06
C LYS A 119 -6.97 3.87 11.31
N ARG A 120 -7.13 4.30 12.56
CA ARG A 120 -7.68 5.62 12.91
C ARG A 120 -6.58 6.65 13.06
N THR A 121 -5.40 6.23 13.51
CA THR A 121 -4.29 7.13 13.87
C THR A 121 -3.06 7.00 12.99
N GLY A 122 -2.91 5.88 12.25
CA GLY A 122 -1.70 5.56 11.49
C GLY A 122 -0.51 5.13 12.36
N ARG A 123 -0.71 4.97 13.68
CA ARG A 123 0.33 4.50 14.61
C ARG A 123 0.66 3.05 14.33
N GLN A 124 1.94 2.71 14.23
CA GLN A 124 2.37 1.32 14.06
C GLN A 124 2.00 0.50 15.30
N LEU A 125 1.32 -0.62 15.10
CA LEU A 125 0.96 -1.58 16.14
C LEU A 125 2.04 -2.64 16.28
N TRP A 126 2.46 -3.22 15.17
CA TRP A 126 3.54 -4.21 15.11
C TRP A 126 4.23 -4.18 13.75
N LYS A 127 5.42 -4.79 13.69
CA LYS A 127 6.19 -4.99 12.48
C LYS A 127 6.94 -6.31 12.56
N THR A 128 6.85 -7.10 11.50
CA THR A 128 7.47 -8.42 11.38
C THR A 128 8.40 -8.42 10.17
N LYS A 129 9.64 -8.85 10.36
CA LYS A 129 10.60 -9.03 9.26
C LYS A 129 10.17 -10.21 8.39
N ARG A 130 10.33 -10.08 7.08
CA ARG A 130 10.04 -11.13 6.11
C ARG A 130 11.34 -11.58 5.43
N ASP A 131 11.52 -12.88 5.34
CA ASP A 131 12.61 -13.51 4.60
C ASP A 131 12.14 -13.88 3.20
N GLU A 132 11.78 -12.85 2.44
CA GLU A 132 11.26 -12.93 1.09
C GLU A 132 11.86 -11.79 0.26
N PRO A 133 12.36 -12.03 -0.97
CA PRO A 133 12.70 -10.95 -1.89
C PRO A 133 11.42 -10.32 -2.47
N SER A 134 11.56 -9.31 -3.33
CA SER A 134 10.41 -8.60 -3.93
C SER A 134 9.26 -9.50 -4.36
N ASN A 135 8.09 -9.18 -3.83
CA ASN A 135 6.83 -9.79 -4.16
C ASN A 135 5.68 -8.75 -4.11
N TRP A 136 4.55 -9.05 -4.75
CA TRP A 136 3.41 -8.13 -4.94
C TRP A 136 2.10 -8.70 -4.39
N SER A 137 2.18 -9.69 -3.52
CA SER A 137 1.01 -10.39 -3.01
C SER A 137 0.36 -9.63 -1.87
N THR A 138 -0.91 -9.27 -2.06
CA THR A 138 -1.78 -8.78 -1.01
C THR A 138 -2.08 -9.92 -0.01
N PRO A 139 -1.90 -9.70 1.31
CA PRO A 139 -2.16 -10.71 2.33
C PRO A 139 -3.65 -11.08 2.39
N TYR A 140 -3.96 -12.29 2.82
CA TYR A 140 -5.33 -12.74 3.09
C TYR A 140 -5.48 -13.10 4.57
N VAL A 141 -6.52 -12.60 5.22
CA VAL A 141 -6.88 -13.02 6.58
C VAL A 141 -7.67 -14.31 6.47
N TRP A 142 -7.14 -15.39 7.04
CA TRP A 142 -7.80 -16.68 7.11
C TRP A 142 -8.16 -16.99 8.57
N GLU A 143 -9.37 -17.52 8.77
CA GLU A 143 -9.82 -17.96 10.08
C GLU A 143 -10.26 -19.42 9.98
N HIS A 144 -9.69 -20.28 10.83
CA HIS A 144 -10.01 -21.70 10.91
C HIS A 144 -9.82 -22.21 12.33
N ASP A 145 -10.82 -22.94 12.84
CA ASP A 145 -10.85 -23.50 14.19
C ASP A 145 -10.51 -22.49 15.30
N GLY A 146 -10.97 -21.24 15.12
CA GLY A 146 -10.76 -20.14 16.07
C GLY A 146 -9.36 -19.51 16.02
N ILE A 147 -8.50 -19.95 15.09
CA ILE A 147 -7.20 -19.35 14.82
C ILE A 147 -7.34 -18.40 13.65
N ARG A 148 -6.91 -17.15 13.83
CA ARG A 148 -6.90 -16.10 12.81
C ARG A 148 -5.45 -15.85 12.39
N GLU A 149 -5.15 -16.08 11.12
CA GLU A 149 -3.79 -15.98 10.57
C GLU A 149 -3.77 -15.11 9.32
N LEU A 150 -2.61 -14.51 9.04
CA LEU A 150 -2.34 -13.85 7.77
C LEU A 150 -1.62 -14.80 6.83
N ILE A 151 -2.28 -15.16 5.72
CA ILE A 151 -1.69 -15.98 4.66
C ILE A 151 -1.06 -15.07 3.61
N LEU A 152 0.25 -15.25 3.40
CA LEU A 152 1.01 -14.51 2.40
C LEU A 152 1.80 -15.47 1.53
N THR A 153 1.58 -15.37 0.22
CA THR A 153 2.50 -15.93 -0.75
C THR A 153 3.76 -15.08 -0.80
N GLY A 154 4.92 -15.72 -0.81
CA GLY A 154 6.24 -15.12 -1.04
C GLY A 154 6.89 -15.76 -2.26
N ARG A 155 8.06 -15.27 -2.66
CA ARG A 155 8.83 -15.92 -3.74
C ARG A 155 9.38 -17.26 -3.30
N ASN A 156 9.86 -17.34 -2.05
CA ASN A 156 10.49 -18.54 -1.52
C ASN A 156 9.45 -19.53 -1.00
N ARG A 157 8.40 -19.04 -0.33
CA ARG A 157 7.32 -19.89 0.21
C ARG A 157 6.04 -19.09 0.51
N THR A 158 4.93 -19.80 0.65
CA THR A 158 3.72 -19.29 1.31
C THR A 158 3.85 -19.47 2.82
N ARG A 159 3.52 -18.45 3.62
CA ARG A 159 3.58 -18.49 5.09
C ARG A 159 2.27 -18.00 5.71
N ALA A 160 1.91 -18.60 6.83
CA ALA A 160 0.95 -18.07 7.79
C ALA A 160 1.70 -17.28 8.88
N TYR A 161 1.06 -16.26 9.44
CA TYR A 161 1.55 -15.42 10.53
C TYR A 161 0.48 -15.20 11.58
#